data_AF-A0A7V8J2Y3-F1
#
_entry.id   AF-A0A7V8J2Y3-F1
#
_cell.length_a   1.000
_cell.length_b   1.000
_cell.length_c   1.000
_cell.angle_alpha   90.00
_cell.angle_beta   90.00
_cell.angle_gamma   90.00
#
_symmetry.space_group_name_H-M   'P 1'
#
loop_
_entity.id
_entity.type
_entity.pdbx_description
1 polymer ?
#
loop_
_entity_poly.entity_id
_entity_poly.type
_entity_poly.pdbx_seq_one_letter_code
_entity_poly.pdbx_strand_id
1 'polypeptide(L)'
;MADQSCISMPLQPQRARPRPNRPLPLDEYENYCDVPPDDLELEEVEFIWWALASRMSKKELKKKFNSIVASYSHSGCFQYAAVADGKGRGRYPRGVINTLYQALKGAKLMGKHPETGILYIQVDVWHLYIQAAFEWCPPEALTKRLRGLKIEYDLGL
;
A
#
# COMPACT_ATOMS: atom_id res chain seq x y z
N MET A 1 54.10 9.51 -7.86
CA MET A 1 53.16 9.36 -6.74
C MET A 1 51.92 10.15 -7.11
N ALA A 2 50.83 9.49 -7.50
CA ALA A 2 49.57 10.14 -7.86
C ALA A 2 48.52 9.65 -6.86
N ASP A 3 47.99 10.58 -6.09
CA ASP A 3 47.03 10.38 -5.01
C ASP A 3 45.65 10.06 -5.60
N GLN A 4 45.14 8.87 -5.28
CA GLN A 4 43.79 8.43 -5.67
C GLN A 4 42.79 9.06 -4.71
N SER A 5 42.23 10.20 -5.11
CA SER A 5 41.06 10.77 -4.45
C SER A 5 39.86 9.82 -4.61
N CYS A 6 39.54 9.11 -3.53
CA CYS A 6 38.31 8.35 -3.39
C CYS A 6 37.13 9.32 -3.47
N ILE A 7 36.40 9.29 -4.60
CA ILE A 7 35.14 10.00 -4.76
C ILE A 7 34.11 9.32 -3.85
N SER A 8 33.96 9.86 -2.63
CA SER A 8 32.88 9.49 -1.73
C SER A 8 31.57 9.95 -2.37
N MET A 9 30.78 9.01 -2.88
CA MET A 9 29.42 9.31 -3.34
C MET A 9 28.62 9.79 -2.12
N PRO A 10 27.97 10.97 -2.18
CA PRO A 10 27.12 11.40 -1.09
C PRO A 10 25.96 10.40 -0.97
N LEU A 11 25.89 9.70 0.17
CA LEU A 11 24.68 9.00 0.58
C LEU A 11 23.55 10.02 0.49
N GLN A 12 22.63 9.83 -0.45
CA GLN A 12 21.40 10.63 -0.48
C GLN A 12 20.79 10.58 0.92
N PRO A 13 20.48 11.74 1.54
CA PRO A 13 19.82 11.73 2.83
C PRO A 13 18.54 10.92 2.68
N GLN A 14 18.36 9.91 3.54
CA GLN A 14 17.12 9.15 3.61
C GLN A 14 15.97 10.18 3.67
N ARG A 15 15.16 10.25 2.61
CA ARG A 15 13.99 11.14 2.60
C ARG A 15 13.22 10.87 3.88
N ALA A 16 12.98 11.92 4.66
CA ALA A 16 12.17 11.81 5.87
C ALA A 16 10.89 11.05 5.51
N ARG A 17 10.60 9.98 6.26
CA ARG A 17 9.38 9.20 6.07
C ARG A 17 8.20 10.19 6.05
N PRO A 18 7.36 10.18 5.01
CA PRO A 18 6.18 11.04 4.97
C PRO A 18 5.40 10.82 6.26
N ARG A 19 5.26 11.87 7.08
CA ARG A 19 4.42 11.78 8.28
C ARG A 19 2.98 11.66 7.78
N PRO A 20 2.23 10.60 8.16
CA PRO A 20 0.87 10.42 7.69
C PRO A 20 0.02 11.65 8.03
N ASN A 21 -0.71 12.14 7.04
CA ASN A 21 -1.68 13.23 7.23
C ASN A 21 -2.91 12.67 7.95
N ARG A 22 -3.53 13.52 8.80
CA ARG A 22 -4.71 13.26 9.66
C ARG A 22 -5.34 11.85 9.54
N PRO A 23 -5.33 11.06 10.64
CA PRO A 23 -6.12 9.83 10.71
C PRO A 23 -7.57 10.10 10.30
N LEU A 24 -8.22 9.09 9.71
CA LEU A 24 -9.66 9.16 9.48
C LEU A 24 -10.37 9.37 10.83
N PRO A 25 -11.53 10.05 10.86
CA PRO A 25 -12.33 10.23 12.08
C PRO A 25 -13.01 8.91 12.46
N LEU A 26 -12.18 7.91 12.77
CA LEU A 26 -12.51 6.52 13.11
C LEU A 26 -11.58 6.04 14.24
N ASP A 27 -11.03 6.97 15.02
CA ASP A 27 -10.09 6.71 16.11
C ASP A 27 -10.71 5.91 17.27
N GLU A 28 -12.04 5.86 17.33
CA GLU A 28 -12.81 5.01 18.24
C GLU A 28 -12.85 3.52 17.82
N TYR A 29 -12.47 3.20 16.59
CA TYR A 29 -12.46 1.82 16.07
C TYR A 29 -11.04 1.26 16.04
N GLU A 30 -10.94 -0.05 16.30
CA GLU A 30 -9.68 -0.78 16.18
C GLU A 30 -9.10 -0.58 14.77
N ASN A 31 -7.81 -0.21 14.73
CA ASN A 31 -7.08 0.04 13.49
C ASN A 31 -7.77 1.01 12.52
N TYR A 32 -8.66 1.89 12.99
CA TYR A 32 -9.44 2.80 12.15
C TYR A 32 -10.32 2.07 11.12
N CYS A 33 -10.76 0.85 11.42
CA CYS A 33 -11.41 -0.07 10.49
C CYS A 33 -10.53 -0.47 9.29
N ASP A 34 -9.21 -0.42 9.43
CA ASP A 34 -8.27 -1.00 8.47
C ASP A 34 -7.86 -2.39 8.95
N VAL A 35 -8.00 -3.38 8.08
CA VAL A 35 -7.84 -4.79 8.43
C VAL A 35 -6.66 -5.32 7.63
N PRO A 36 -5.46 -5.39 8.21
CA PRO A 36 -4.30 -5.97 7.54
C PRO A 36 -4.47 -7.50 7.37
N PRO A 37 -3.73 -8.13 6.46
CA PRO A 37 -3.57 -9.59 6.43
C PRO A 37 -2.97 -10.12 7.75
N ASP A 38 -3.26 -11.37 8.10
CA ASP A 38 -2.91 -11.96 9.41
C ASP A 38 -1.40 -11.97 9.73
N ASP A 39 -0.55 -12.01 8.71
CA ASP A 39 0.91 -12.04 8.79
C ASP A 39 1.56 -10.64 8.88
N LEU A 40 0.77 -9.59 8.67
CA LEU A 40 1.25 -8.21 8.57
C LEU A 40 0.65 -7.32 9.66
N GLU A 41 1.50 -6.51 10.26
CA GLU A 41 1.05 -5.41 11.12
C GLU A 41 0.59 -4.22 10.26
N LEU A 42 -0.31 -3.38 10.80
CA LEU A 42 -0.84 -2.21 10.07
C LEU A 42 0.28 -1.24 9.65
N GLU A 43 1.28 -1.04 10.51
CA GLU A 43 2.47 -0.25 10.25
C GLU A 43 3.29 -0.78 9.08
N GLU A 44 3.29 -2.09 8.88
CA GLU A 44 4.00 -2.73 7.79
C GLU A 44 3.25 -2.60 6.48
N VAL A 45 1.92 -2.73 6.50
CA VAL A 45 1.06 -2.42 5.35
C VAL A 45 1.26 -0.97 4.92
N GLU A 46 1.27 -0.03 5.88
CA GLU A 46 1.58 1.37 5.62
C GLU A 46 2.96 1.53 4.98
N PHE A 47 3.98 0.88 5.55
CA PHE A 47 5.35 0.94 5.04
C PHE A 47 5.44 0.40 3.60
N ILE A 48 4.81 -0.73 3.29
CA ILE A 48 4.78 -1.34 1.96
C ILE A 48 4.21 -0.34 0.94
N TRP A 49 3.07 0.29 1.24
CA TRP A 49 2.47 1.26 0.33
C TRP A 49 3.36 2.48 0.08
N TRP A 50 4.01 3.01 1.12
CA TRP A 50 4.96 4.12 0.97
C TRP A 50 6.22 3.72 0.20
N ALA A 51 6.74 2.51 0.45
CA ALA A 51 7.88 1.97 -0.29
C ALA A 51 7.56 1.83 -1.79
N LEU A 52 6.40 1.25 -2.12
CA LEU A 52 5.93 1.11 -3.50
C LEU A 52 5.76 2.47 -4.18
N ALA A 53 5.07 3.41 -3.52
CA ALA A 53 4.80 4.74 -4.04
C ALA A 53 6.08 5.55 -4.33
N SER A 54 7.16 5.29 -3.59
CA SER A 54 8.44 5.97 -3.79
C SER A 54 9.19 5.49 -5.05
N ARG A 55 8.83 4.32 -5.58
CA ARG A 55 9.57 3.65 -6.67
C ARG A 55 8.79 3.49 -7.95
N MET A 56 7.46 3.47 -7.88
CA MET A 56 6.61 3.16 -9.02
C MET A 56 5.92 4.41 -9.56
N SER A 57 5.97 4.61 -10.88
CA SER A 57 5.24 5.70 -11.51
C SER A 57 3.72 5.46 -11.42
N LYS A 58 2.92 6.53 -11.39
CA LYS A 58 1.45 6.43 -11.40
C LYS A 58 0.92 5.61 -12.60
N LYS A 59 1.56 5.75 -13.77
CA LYS A 59 1.17 5.03 -14.99
C LYS A 59 1.40 3.53 -14.85
N GLU A 60 2.54 3.15 -14.31
CA GLU A 60 2.89 1.75 -14.05
C GLU A 60 2.00 1.14 -12.98
N LEU A 61 1.78 1.85 -11.87
CA LEU A 61 0.89 1.42 -10.80
C LEU A 61 -0.53 1.18 -11.30
N LYS A 62 -1.06 2.09 -12.13
CA LYS A 62 -2.37 1.92 -12.76
C LYS A 62 -2.45 0.66 -13.62
N LYS A 63 -1.41 0.37 -14.41
CA LYS A 63 -1.37 -0.83 -15.27
C LYS A 63 -1.44 -2.10 -14.42
N LYS A 64 -0.60 -2.18 -13.37
CA LYS A 64 -0.56 -3.32 -12.45
C LYS A 64 -1.84 -3.49 -11.64
N PHE A 65 -2.46 -2.39 -11.21
CA PHE A 65 -3.75 -2.48 -10.52
C PHE A 65 -4.87 -2.99 -11.41
N ASN A 66 -4.92 -2.53 -12.67
CA ASN A 66 -5.93 -3.00 -13.61
C ASN A 66 -5.81 -4.50 -13.94
N SER A 67 -4.58 -5.05 -13.98
CA SER A 67 -4.42 -6.49 -14.20
C SER A 67 -4.98 -7.33 -13.05
N ILE A 68 -4.85 -6.85 -11.80
CA ILE A 68 -5.44 -7.52 -10.63
C ILE A 68 -6.97 -7.54 -10.71
N VAL A 69 -7.60 -6.39 -11.03
CA VAL A 69 -9.08 -6.32 -11.19
C VAL A 69 -9.56 -7.28 -12.27
N ALA A 70 -8.83 -7.37 -13.39
CA ALA A 70 -9.21 -8.22 -14.50
C ALA A 70 -9.19 -9.72 -14.17
N SER A 71 -8.33 -10.15 -13.24
CA SER A 71 -8.23 -11.53 -12.78
C SER A 71 -9.08 -11.85 -11.55
N TYR A 72 -9.73 -10.85 -10.95
CA TYR A 72 -10.46 -11.03 -9.70
C TYR A 72 -11.79 -11.77 -9.92
N SER A 73 -11.96 -12.89 -9.22
CA SER A 73 -13.24 -13.56 -9.02
C SER A 73 -13.78 -13.27 -7.63
N HIS A 74 -15.05 -12.89 -7.52
CA HIS A 74 -15.67 -12.53 -6.25
C HIS A 74 -15.64 -13.70 -5.25
N SER A 75 -15.12 -13.45 -4.05
CA SER A 75 -14.95 -14.44 -2.97
C SER A 75 -16.13 -14.53 -2.00
N GLY A 76 -17.13 -13.64 -2.10
CA GLY A 76 -18.24 -13.60 -1.15
C GLY A 76 -17.92 -12.90 0.18
N CYS A 77 -16.83 -12.15 0.26
CA CYS A 77 -16.50 -11.35 1.45
C CYS A 77 -17.36 -10.09 1.56
N PHE A 78 -17.92 -9.87 2.76
CA PHE A 78 -18.78 -8.73 3.10
C PHE A 78 -18.15 -7.79 4.13
N GLN A 79 -16.85 -7.96 4.42
CA GLN A 79 -16.09 -7.08 5.30
C GLN A 79 -15.39 -5.98 4.47
N TYR A 80 -15.30 -4.77 5.03
CA TYR A 80 -14.75 -3.61 4.35
C TYR A 80 -13.71 -2.89 5.20
N ALA A 81 -12.62 -2.47 4.59
CA ALA A 81 -11.57 -1.65 5.19
C ALA A 81 -11.74 -0.17 4.81
N ALA A 82 -11.59 0.73 5.79
CA ALA A 82 -11.59 2.18 5.57
C ALA A 82 -10.17 2.69 5.25
N VAL A 83 -9.93 3.17 4.03
CA VAL A 83 -8.55 3.44 3.56
C VAL A 83 -8.22 4.91 3.37
N ALA A 84 -9.21 5.76 3.12
CA ALA A 84 -9.00 7.21 2.95
C ALA A 84 -10.30 8.00 3.01
N ASP A 85 -10.20 9.33 3.13
CA ASP A 85 -11.32 10.25 2.94
C ASP A 85 -11.68 10.42 1.45
N GLY A 86 -12.75 11.16 1.18
CA GLY A 86 -13.24 11.39 -0.19
C GLY A 86 -12.30 12.20 -1.10
N LYS A 87 -11.18 12.71 -0.58
CA LYS A 87 -10.10 13.37 -1.34
C LYS A 87 -8.87 12.48 -1.50
N GLY A 88 -8.92 11.24 -1.00
CA GLY A 88 -7.83 10.27 -1.00
C GLY A 88 -6.77 10.55 0.08
N ARG A 89 -7.12 11.28 1.15
CA ARG A 89 -6.22 11.56 2.28
C ARG A 89 -6.46 10.55 3.39
N GLY A 90 -5.39 10.12 4.04
CA GLY A 90 -5.42 9.16 5.14
C GLY A 90 -4.00 8.68 5.42
N ARG A 91 -3.90 7.44 5.93
CA ARG A 91 -2.64 6.76 6.26
C ARG A 91 -1.75 6.52 5.04
N TYR A 92 -2.35 6.14 3.93
CA TYR A 92 -1.64 5.71 2.72
C TYR A 92 -1.32 6.85 1.75
N PRO A 93 -0.35 6.66 0.84
CA PRO A 93 -0.02 7.66 -0.17
C PRO A 93 -1.24 8.00 -1.03
N ARG A 94 -1.64 9.28 -1.03
CA ARG A 94 -2.79 9.78 -1.81
C ARG A 94 -2.75 9.39 -3.29
N GLY A 95 -1.57 9.37 -3.89
CA GLY A 95 -1.37 8.95 -5.28
C GLY A 95 -1.75 7.49 -5.53
N VAL A 96 -1.43 6.61 -4.58
CA VAL A 96 -1.78 5.19 -4.60
C VAL A 96 -3.29 5.02 -4.47
N ILE A 97 -3.88 5.59 -3.40
CA ILE A 97 -5.33 5.48 -3.13
C ILE A 97 -6.17 5.98 -4.30
N ASN A 98 -5.83 7.16 -4.85
CA ASN A 98 -6.55 7.67 -6.01
C ASN A 98 -6.40 6.76 -7.23
N THR A 99 -5.24 6.13 -7.42
CA THR A 99 -5.03 5.20 -8.54
C THR A 99 -5.82 3.92 -8.35
N LEU A 100 -5.85 3.40 -7.12
CA LEU A 100 -6.64 2.23 -6.72
C LEU A 100 -8.13 2.47 -6.93
N TYR A 101 -8.66 3.61 -6.46
CA TYR A 101 -10.05 4.00 -6.68
C TYR A 101 -10.42 4.05 -8.16
N GLN A 102 -9.55 4.59 -9.02
CA GLN A 102 -9.80 4.64 -10.46
C GLN A 102 -9.78 3.25 -11.11
N ALA A 103 -8.98 2.31 -10.61
CA ALA A 103 -8.95 0.94 -11.10
C ALA A 103 -10.20 0.17 -10.65
N LEU A 104 -10.65 0.35 -9.40
CA LEU A 104 -11.70 -0.44 -8.78
C LEU A 104 -13.13 0.09 -9.00
N LYS A 105 -13.30 1.40 -9.25
CA LYS A 105 -14.64 2.01 -9.37
C LYS A 105 -15.53 1.36 -10.43
N GLY A 106 -14.93 0.87 -11.53
CA GLY A 106 -15.68 0.23 -12.63
C GLY A 106 -16.25 -1.12 -12.23
N ALA A 107 -15.51 -1.87 -11.39
CA ALA A 107 -15.92 -3.16 -10.86
C ALA A 107 -16.71 -3.05 -9.55
N LYS A 108 -16.96 -1.83 -9.05
CA LYS A 108 -17.65 -1.56 -7.77
C LYS A 108 -16.99 -2.22 -6.55
N LEU A 109 -15.68 -2.46 -6.61
CA LEU A 109 -14.91 -3.09 -5.52
C LEU A 109 -14.39 -2.08 -4.48
N MET A 110 -14.56 -0.78 -4.77
CA MET A 110 -14.25 0.30 -3.86
C MET A 110 -15.42 1.30 -3.86
N GLY A 111 -15.96 1.57 -2.68
CA GLY A 111 -17.11 2.43 -2.47
C GLY A 111 -16.74 3.72 -1.75
N LYS A 112 -17.67 4.67 -1.75
CA LYS A 112 -17.59 5.91 -0.98
C LYS A 112 -18.83 6.01 -0.10
N HIS A 113 -18.65 6.15 1.21
CA HIS A 113 -19.77 6.32 2.13
C HIS A 113 -20.45 7.67 1.86
N PRO A 114 -21.80 7.72 1.76
CA PRO A 114 -22.53 8.90 1.33
C PRO A 114 -22.36 10.09 2.28
N GLU A 115 -22.37 9.85 3.59
CA GLU A 115 -22.36 10.91 4.61
C GLU A 115 -20.94 11.37 4.96
N THR A 116 -20.09 10.43 5.39
CA THR A 116 -18.70 10.73 5.79
C THR A 116 -17.77 10.96 4.61
N GLY A 117 -18.13 10.48 3.42
CA GLY A 117 -17.28 10.54 2.23
C GLY A 117 -16.06 9.62 2.29
N ILE A 118 -15.94 8.75 3.30
CA ILE A 118 -14.83 7.81 3.46
C ILE A 118 -14.87 6.75 2.35
N LEU A 119 -13.70 6.40 1.84
CA LEU A 119 -13.49 5.37 0.85
C LEU A 119 -13.28 4.03 1.55
N TYR A 120 -14.09 3.05 1.14
CA TYR A 120 -14.06 1.70 1.65
C TYR A 120 -13.73 0.72 0.53
N ILE A 121 -12.96 -0.31 0.85
CA ILE A 121 -12.59 -1.39 -0.05
C ILE A 121 -12.93 -2.73 0.61
N GLN A 122 -13.39 -3.71 -0.16
CA GLN A 122 -13.61 -5.07 0.38
C GLN A 122 -12.30 -5.63 0.91
N VAL A 123 -12.31 -6.28 2.08
CA VAL A 123 -11.08 -6.75 2.76
C VAL A 123 -10.29 -7.71 1.89
N ASP A 124 -10.92 -8.70 1.25
CA ASP A 124 -10.20 -9.65 0.38
C ASP A 124 -9.53 -8.95 -0.81
N VAL A 125 -10.22 -7.96 -1.38
CA VAL A 125 -9.63 -7.14 -2.45
C VAL A 125 -8.46 -6.35 -1.87
N TRP A 126 -8.62 -5.75 -0.70
CA TRP A 126 -7.56 -4.99 -0.04
C TRP A 126 -6.32 -5.84 0.21
N HIS A 127 -6.49 -7.04 0.77
CA HIS A 127 -5.44 -8.02 1.01
C HIS A 127 -4.73 -8.43 -0.27
N LEU A 128 -5.49 -8.71 -1.34
CA LEU A 128 -4.93 -9.01 -2.67
C LEU A 128 -4.02 -7.87 -3.18
N TYR A 129 -4.42 -6.61 -2.98
CA TYR A 129 -3.61 -5.46 -3.36
C TYR A 129 -2.39 -5.26 -2.45
N ILE A 130 -2.51 -5.55 -1.15
CA ILE A 130 -1.38 -5.51 -0.20
C ILE A 130 -0.34 -6.55 -0.58
N GLN A 131 -0.76 -7.80 -0.82
CA GLN A 131 0.11 -8.89 -1.23
C GLN A 131 0.83 -8.56 -2.53
N ALA A 132 0.09 -8.09 -3.55
CA ALA A 132 0.70 -7.70 -4.81
C ALA A 132 1.68 -6.51 -4.66
N ALA A 133 1.33 -5.51 -3.82
CA ALA A 133 2.24 -4.41 -3.50
C ALA A 133 3.52 -4.92 -2.84
N PHE A 134 3.41 -5.85 -1.90
CA PHE A 134 4.52 -6.48 -1.21
C PHE A 134 5.41 -7.28 -2.16
N GLU A 135 4.81 -8.02 -3.10
CA GLU A 135 5.52 -8.73 -4.17
C GLU A 135 6.34 -7.78 -5.04
N TRP A 136 5.76 -6.65 -5.45
CA TRP A 136 6.44 -5.67 -6.31
C TRP A 136 7.48 -4.84 -5.59
N CYS A 137 7.47 -4.80 -4.26
CA CYS A 137 8.53 -4.20 -3.47
C CYS A 137 9.79 -5.08 -3.55
N PRO A 138 10.92 -4.54 -4.05
CA PRO A 138 12.16 -5.30 -4.07
C PRO A 138 12.75 -5.37 -2.66
N PRO A 139 13.52 -6.43 -2.34
CA PRO A 139 13.96 -6.73 -0.98
C PRO A 139 14.71 -5.59 -0.31
N GLU A 140 15.51 -4.82 -1.04
CA GLU A 140 16.35 -3.75 -0.49
C GLU A 140 15.52 -2.57 0.03
N ALA A 141 14.28 -2.41 -0.43
CA ALA A 141 13.35 -1.39 0.06
C ALA A 141 12.55 -1.83 1.29
N LEU A 142 12.63 -3.11 1.69
CA LEU A 142 11.87 -3.67 2.79
C LEU A 142 12.65 -3.62 4.11
N THR A 143 11.93 -3.69 5.24
CA THR A 143 12.55 -3.84 6.56
C THR A 143 13.14 -5.25 6.72
N LYS A 144 13.96 -5.49 7.77
CA LYS A 144 14.53 -6.83 8.01
C LYS A 144 13.44 -7.90 8.20
N ARG A 145 12.38 -7.59 8.96
CA ARG A 145 11.22 -8.48 9.19
C ARG A 145 10.51 -8.80 7.87
N LEU A 146 10.12 -7.77 7.11
CA LEU A 146 9.45 -7.93 5.82
C LEU A 146 10.31 -8.65 4.77
N ARG A 147 11.63 -8.49 4.79
CA ARG A 147 12.51 -9.32 3.93
C ARG A 147 12.46 -10.78 4.32
N GLY A 148 12.45 -11.09 5.61
CA GLY A 148 12.31 -12.47 6.11
C GLY A 148 11.01 -13.09 5.65
N LEU A 149 9.89 -12.38 5.85
CA LEU A 149 8.56 -12.81 5.41
C LEU A 149 8.48 -13.04 3.89
N LYS A 150 9.12 -12.17 3.10
CA LYS A 150 9.18 -12.36 1.64
C LYS A 150 9.89 -13.65 1.25
N ILE A 151 10.97 -14.01 1.96
CA ILE A 151 11.69 -15.27 1.75
C ILE A 151 10.82 -16.46 2.16
N GLU A 152 10.09 -16.36 3.26
CA GLU A 152 9.14 -17.40 3.70
C GLU A 152 8.08 -17.66 2.63
N TYR A 153 7.50 -16.60 2.06
CA TYR A 153 6.57 -16.71 0.93
C TYR A 153 7.19 -17.30 -0.33
N ASP A 154 8.41 -16.90 -0.69
CA ASP A 154 9.12 -17.47 -1.85
C ASP A 154 9.43 -18.97 -1.65
N LEU A 155 9.50 -19.44 -0.40
CA LEU A 155 9.70 -20.84 -0.02
C LEU A 155 8.39 -21.60 0.22
N GLY A 156 7.23 -20.94 0.18
CA GLY A 156 5.92 -21.54 0.46
C GLY A 156 5.72 -21.97 1.91
N LEU A 157 6.33 -21.24 2.86
CA LEU A 157 6.27 -21.47 4.31
C LEU A 157 5.23 -20.61 5.01
#